data_AF-A0A3D0UUD4-F1
#
_entry.id   AF-A0A3D0UUD4-F1
#
_cell.length_a   1.000
_cell.length_b   1.000
_cell.length_c   1.000
_cell.angle_alpha   90.00
_cell.angle_beta   90.00
_cell.angle_gamma   90.00
#
_symmetry.space_group_name_H-M   'P 1'
#
loop_
_entity.id
_entity.type
_entity.pdbx_description
1 polymer ?
#
loop_
_entity_poly.entity_id
_entity_poly.type
_entity_poly.pdbx_seq_one_letter_code
_entity_poly.pdbx_strand_id
1 'polypeptide(L)'
;MSIQQINQQLQSDIVDISLEKEHIETGHYSLLAKVRREAEEICKSMGFVMEYGTDLVTKFENFESVNIPLSHPATEMQDTIYITEKDPRGESLILRTQTSSMQNYMIKKYGVPLRAVMPGKVYRYENMDATHDTMFYQLE
;
A
#
# COMPACT_ATOMS: atom_id res chain seq x y z
N MET A 1 -29.70 23.74 -51.88
CA MET A 1 -28.50 23.09 -52.45
C MET A 1 -28.94 22.15 -53.55
N SER A 2 -28.25 22.14 -54.69
CA SER A 2 -28.51 21.16 -55.75
C SER A 2 -28.02 19.77 -55.32
N ILE A 3 -28.58 18.70 -55.89
CA ILE A 3 -28.13 17.31 -55.64
C ILE A 3 -26.63 17.15 -55.92
N GLN A 4 -26.10 17.88 -56.90
CA GLN A 4 -24.66 17.92 -57.20
C GLN A 4 -23.84 18.49 -56.04
N GLN A 5 -24.31 19.56 -55.39
CA GLN A 5 -23.62 20.14 -54.23
C GLN A 5 -23.58 19.17 -53.05
N ILE A 6 -24.68 18.44 -52.80
CA ILE A 6 -24.75 17.44 -51.73
C ILE A 6 -23.77 16.29 -51.98
N ASN A 7 -23.74 15.77 -53.21
CA ASN A 7 -22.83 14.67 -53.56
C ASN A 7 -21.35 15.08 -53.49
N GLN A 8 -21.03 16.33 -53.82
CA GLN A 8 -19.67 16.87 -53.68
C GLN A 8 -19.23 16.94 -52.22
N GLN A 9 -20.14 17.38 -51.34
CA GLN A 9 -19.88 17.47 -49.91
C GLN A 9 -19.72 16.08 -49.26
N LEU A 10 -20.55 15.12 -49.65
CA LEU A 10 -20.42 13.73 -49.17
C LEU A 10 -19.08 13.08 -49.56
N GLN A 11 -18.49 13.45 -50.70
CA GLN A 11 -17.17 12.97 -51.08
C GLN A 11 -16.03 13.68 -50.33
N SER A 12 -16.18 14.97 -49.98
CA SER A 12 -15.19 15.68 -49.16
C SER A 12 -15.18 15.21 -47.71
N ASP A 13 -16.32 14.74 -47.21
CA ASP A 13 -16.51 14.33 -45.82
C ASP A 13 -16.09 12.86 -45.57
N ILE A 14 -15.51 12.18 -46.56
CA ILE A 14 -14.94 10.84 -46.39
C ILE A 14 -13.68 10.95 -45.53
N VAL A 15 -13.79 10.55 -44.27
CA VAL A 15 -12.67 10.49 -43.32
C VAL A 15 -12.29 9.03 -43.09
N ASP A 16 -10.99 8.76 -43.04
CA ASP A 16 -10.46 7.46 -42.64
C ASP A 16 -10.56 7.31 -41.12
N ILE A 17 -11.52 6.49 -40.67
CA ILE A 17 -11.76 6.21 -39.26
C ILE A 17 -10.67 5.35 -38.59
N SER A 18 -9.74 4.79 -39.38
CA SER A 18 -8.59 4.03 -38.86
C SER A 18 -7.39 4.91 -38.52
N LEU A 19 -7.45 6.20 -38.87
CA LEU A 19 -6.42 7.16 -38.52
C LEU A 19 -6.20 7.19 -37.00
N GLU A 20 -4.93 7.27 -36.63
CA GLU A 20 -4.55 7.37 -35.24
C GLU A 20 -5.12 8.67 -34.65
N LYS A 21 -5.95 8.52 -33.62
CA LYS A 21 -6.47 9.68 -32.90
C LYS A 21 -5.30 10.39 -32.20
N GLU A 22 -5.44 11.69 -31.99
CA GLU A 22 -4.53 12.43 -31.14
C GLU A 22 -4.45 11.78 -29.75
N HIS A 23 -3.23 11.43 -29.31
CA HIS A 23 -3.03 10.71 -28.08
C HIS A 23 -3.25 11.64 -26.88
N ILE A 24 -4.34 11.41 -26.16
CA ILE A 24 -4.58 12.07 -24.87
C ILE A 24 -3.80 11.30 -23.81
N GLU A 25 -2.79 11.94 -23.20
CA GLU A 25 -2.06 11.34 -22.09
C GLU A 25 -2.97 11.11 -20.88
N THR A 26 -3.02 9.86 -20.41
CA THR A 26 -3.74 9.49 -19.19
C THR A 26 -2.77 8.94 -18.16
N GLY A 27 -2.97 9.33 -16.89
CA GLY A 27 -2.22 8.74 -15.78
C GLY A 27 -2.57 7.26 -15.56
N HIS A 28 -1.70 6.56 -14.83
CA HIS A 28 -1.92 5.18 -14.43
C HIS A 28 -1.44 4.95 -13.00
N TYR A 29 -2.12 4.06 -12.29
CA TYR A 29 -1.63 3.57 -10.99
C TYR A 29 -0.34 2.79 -11.17
N SER A 30 0.56 2.90 -10.19
CA SER A 30 1.69 1.98 -10.08
C SER A 30 1.20 0.54 -9.93
N LEU A 31 2.01 -0.42 -10.38
CA LEU A 31 1.65 -1.84 -10.28
C LEU A 31 1.38 -2.25 -8.83
N LEU A 32 2.21 -1.79 -7.90
CA LEU A 32 2.02 -2.01 -6.46
C LEU A 32 0.67 -1.48 -5.96
N ALA A 33 0.26 -0.27 -6.40
CA ALA A 33 -1.03 0.29 -6.02
C ALA A 33 -2.21 -0.52 -6.60
N LYS A 34 -2.09 -1.05 -7.82
CA LYS A 34 -3.10 -1.92 -8.43
C LYS A 34 -3.26 -3.23 -7.64
N VAL A 35 -2.15 -3.93 -7.40
CA VAL A 35 -2.14 -5.21 -6.68
C VAL A 35 -2.63 -5.05 -5.24
N ARG A 36 -2.18 -4.00 -4.54
CA ARG A 36 -2.67 -3.71 -3.18
C ARG A 36 -4.18 -3.51 -3.15
N ARG A 37 -4.71 -2.67 -4.05
CA ARG A 37 -6.16 -2.41 -4.13
C ARG A 37 -6.95 -3.67 -4.42
N GLU A 38 -6.47 -4.53 -5.32
CA GLU A 38 -7.13 -5.80 -5.62
C GLU A 38 -7.17 -6.72 -4.40
N ALA A 39 -6.04 -6.89 -3.69
CA ALA A 39 -5.99 -7.68 -2.47
C ALA A 39 -6.89 -7.11 -1.35
N GLU A 40 -6.93 -5.79 -1.20
CA GLU A 40 -7.81 -5.09 -0.26
C GLU A 40 -9.29 -5.34 -0.59
N GLU A 41 -9.70 -5.22 -1.86
CA GLU A 41 -11.08 -5.47 -2.28
C GLU A 41 -11.51 -6.93 -2.08
N ILE A 42 -10.61 -7.90 -2.29
CA ILE A 42 -10.87 -9.32 -1.99
C ILE A 42 -11.17 -9.48 -0.49
N CYS A 43 -10.33 -8.95 0.39
CA CYS A 43 -10.53 -9.07 1.84
C CYS A 43 -11.83 -8.39 2.30
N LYS A 44 -12.12 -7.21 1.74
CA LYS A 44 -13.35 -6.47 2.01
C LYS A 44 -14.59 -7.25 1.57
N SER A 45 -14.54 -7.93 0.41
CA SER A 45 -15.64 -8.78 -0.07
C SER A 45 -15.94 -9.96 0.86
N MET A 46 -14.95 -10.40 1.64
CA MET A 46 -15.08 -11.46 2.66
C MET A 46 -15.53 -10.94 4.03
N GLY A 47 -15.76 -9.63 4.17
CA GLY A 47 -16.24 -9.00 5.40
C GLY A 47 -15.15 -8.70 6.44
N PHE A 48 -13.88 -8.58 6.02
CA PHE A 48 -12.81 -8.13 6.91
C PHE A 48 -12.90 -6.62 7.16
N VAL A 49 -12.63 -6.21 8.39
CA VAL A 49 -12.41 -4.80 8.75
C VAL A 49 -11.03 -4.38 8.27
N MET A 50 -10.93 -3.20 7.67
CA MET A 50 -9.67 -2.67 7.16
C MET A 50 -9.23 -1.44 7.95
N GLU A 51 -8.00 -1.44 8.43
CA GLU A 51 -7.43 -0.33 9.20
C GLU A 51 -5.99 -0.06 8.79
N TYR A 52 -5.61 1.21 8.82
CA TYR A 52 -4.29 1.68 8.42
C TYR A 52 -3.56 2.24 9.64
N GLY A 53 -2.41 1.66 9.98
CA GLY A 53 -1.57 2.10 11.09
C GLY A 53 -0.52 3.14 10.70
N THR A 54 0.04 3.81 11.70
CA THR A 54 1.23 4.66 11.55
C THR A 54 2.45 3.84 11.20
N ASP A 55 3.41 4.44 10.48
CA ASP A 55 4.69 3.80 10.17
C ASP A 55 5.64 3.81 11.39
N LEU A 56 5.50 4.82 12.26
CA LEU A 56 6.22 4.93 13.52
C LEU A 56 5.44 4.25 14.65
N VAL A 57 6.12 3.34 15.34
CA VAL A 57 5.55 2.54 16.43
C VAL A 57 6.57 2.37 17.56
N THR A 58 6.09 2.04 18.74
CA THR A 58 6.94 1.62 19.86
C THR A 58 7.44 0.19 19.68
N LYS A 59 8.53 -0.18 20.37
CA LYS A 59 9.01 -1.57 20.42
C LYS A 59 7.96 -2.54 20.93
N PHE A 60 7.19 -2.12 21.93
CA PHE A 60 6.12 -2.94 22.49
C PHE A 60 5.08 -3.30 21.41
N GLU A 61 4.61 -2.31 20.65
CA GLU A 61 3.61 -2.52 19.61
C GLU A 61 4.13 -3.46 18.51
N ASN A 62 5.34 -3.23 18.02
CA ASN A 62 5.89 -4.00 16.89
C ASN A 62 6.31 -5.43 17.25
N PHE A 63 6.77 -5.66 18.48
CA PHE A 63 7.41 -6.92 18.88
C PHE A 63 6.70 -7.61 20.05
N GLU A 64 6.75 -7.02 21.25
CA GLU A 64 6.29 -7.70 22.47
C GLU A 64 4.80 -8.04 22.43
N SER A 65 4.00 -7.13 21.84
CA SER A 65 2.55 -7.31 21.72
C SER A 65 2.14 -8.49 20.84
N VAL A 66 3.06 -8.96 20.00
CA VAL A 66 2.92 -10.11 19.09
C VAL A 66 3.90 -11.24 19.46
N ASN A 67 4.26 -11.31 20.75
CA ASN A 67 5.04 -12.39 21.34
C ASN A 67 6.48 -12.50 20.82
N ILE A 68 7.09 -11.38 20.41
CA ILE A 68 8.52 -11.30 20.09
C ILE A 68 9.25 -10.64 21.27
N PRO A 69 10.13 -11.36 21.99
CA PRO A 69 10.83 -10.82 23.15
C PRO A 69 11.89 -9.79 22.74
N LEU A 70 12.21 -8.85 23.63
CA LEU A 70 13.22 -7.81 23.38
C LEU A 70 14.67 -8.30 23.27
N SER A 71 14.92 -9.57 23.61
CA SER A 71 16.21 -10.22 23.40
C SER A 71 16.33 -10.89 22.02
N HIS A 72 15.29 -10.79 21.18
CA HIS A 72 15.28 -11.41 19.87
C HIS A 72 16.15 -10.60 18.88
N PRO A 73 16.96 -11.24 18.01
CA PRO A 73 17.84 -10.56 17.06
C PRO A 73 17.12 -9.51 16.18
N ALA A 74 15.91 -9.82 15.73
CA ALA A 74 15.09 -8.89 14.95
C ALA A 74 14.82 -7.54 15.63
N THR A 75 14.98 -7.44 16.95
CA THR A 75 14.82 -6.18 17.69
C THR A 75 16.09 -5.34 17.71
N GLU A 76 17.22 -5.89 17.27
CA GLU A 76 18.50 -5.18 17.23
C GLU A 76 18.55 -4.19 16.06
N MET A 77 19.52 -3.25 16.12
CA MET A 77 19.67 -2.19 15.12
C MET A 77 20.14 -2.70 13.76
N GLN A 78 20.66 -3.93 13.69
CA GLN A 78 21.08 -4.58 12.44
C GLN A 78 19.89 -4.95 11.56
N ASP A 79 18.69 -5.12 12.13
CA ASP A 79 17.49 -5.53 11.38
C ASP A 79 16.38 -4.44 11.41
N THR A 80 16.35 -3.63 12.47
CA THR A 80 15.30 -2.62 12.69
C THR A 80 15.82 -1.20 12.60
N ILE A 81 15.06 -0.34 11.91
CA ILE A 81 15.37 1.08 11.80
C ILE A 81 14.84 1.83 13.02
N TYR A 82 15.76 2.31 13.86
CA TYR A 82 15.48 3.13 15.04
C TYR A 82 15.46 4.62 14.71
N ILE A 83 14.56 5.35 15.37
CA ILE A 83 14.48 6.80 15.27
C ILE A 83 15.12 7.44 16.50
N THR A 84 15.88 8.51 16.26
CA THR A 84 16.58 9.26 17.33
C THR A 84 15.60 9.95 18.27
N GLU A 85 14.48 10.44 17.74
CA GLU A 85 13.40 11.03 18.51
C GLU A 85 12.65 9.97 19.32
N LYS A 86 12.25 10.37 20.52
CA LYS A 86 11.46 9.56 21.45
C LYS A 86 10.03 10.02 21.45
N ASP A 87 9.12 9.12 21.81
CA ASP A 87 7.73 9.50 22.02
C ASP A 87 7.60 10.43 23.25
N PRO A 88 6.43 11.06 23.48
CA PRO A 88 6.20 11.93 24.64
C PRO A 88 6.40 11.26 26.01
N ARG A 89 6.46 9.92 26.05
CA ARG A 89 6.69 9.13 27.26
C ARG A 89 8.18 8.75 27.43
N GLY A 90 9.03 9.11 26.47
CA GLY A 90 10.47 8.83 26.49
C GLY A 90 10.86 7.47 25.91
N GLU A 91 9.91 6.77 25.27
CA GLU A 91 10.11 5.46 24.65
C GLU A 91 10.79 5.59 23.28
N SER A 92 11.62 4.60 22.95
CA SER A 92 12.24 4.50 21.63
C SER A 92 11.20 4.20 20.56
N LEU A 93 11.25 4.98 19.47
CA LEU A 93 10.45 4.76 18.27
C LEU A 93 11.25 4.02 17.21
N ILE A 94 10.54 3.17 16.48
CA ILE A 94 11.06 2.44 15.32
C ILE A 94 10.12 2.60 14.14
N LEU A 95 10.64 2.42 12.94
CA LEU A 95 9.79 2.13 11.79
C LEU A 95 9.30 0.68 11.90
N ARG A 96 7.99 0.46 11.77
CA ARG A 96 7.41 -0.88 11.90
C ARG A 96 8.03 -1.85 10.90
N THR A 97 8.34 -3.05 11.37
CA THR A 97 8.94 -4.11 10.54
C THR A 97 7.90 -5.04 9.92
N GLN A 98 6.67 -4.98 10.44
CA GLN A 98 5.54 -5.81 10.05
C GLN A 98 4.21 -5.10 10.35
N THR A 99 3.14 -5.41 9.62
CA THR A 99 1.82 -4.82 9.89
C THR A 99 1.12 -5.50 11.07
N SER A 100 1.62 -6.65 11.52
CA SER A 100 1.32 -7.27 12.83
C SER A 100 1.41 -6.29 14.02
N SER A 101 2.22 -5.23 13.92
CA SER A 101 2.28 -4.14 14.92
C SER A 101 0.91 -3.54 15.27
N MET A 102 -0.06 -3.63 14.36
CA MET A 102 -1.43 -3.14 14.57
C MET A 102 -2.38 -4.15 15.22
N GLN A 103 -2.02 -5.44 15.30
CA GLN A 103 -2.95 -6.48 15.79
C GLN A 103 -3.42 -6.22 17.23
N ASN A 104 -2.52 -5.79 18.11
CA ASN A 104 -2.87 -5.44 19.49
C ASN A 104 -3.87 -4.28 19.55
N TYR A 105 -3.65 -3.24 18.73
CA TYR A 105 -4.57 -2.11 18.59
C TYR A 105 -5.94 -2.56 18.08
N MET A 106 -5.97 -3.43 17.07
CA MET A 106 -7.21 -3.92 16.47
C MET A 106 -8.05 -4.71 17.48
N ILE A 107 -7.43 -5.62 18.24
CA ILE A 107 -8.12 -6.39 19.28
C ILE A 107 -8.63 -5.48 20.39
N LYS A 108 -7.86 -4.47 20.82
CA LYS A 108 -8.30 -3.49 21.84
C LYS A 108 -9.46 -2.62 21.36
N LYS A 109 -9.47 -2.24 20.08
CA LYS A 109 -10.48 -1.36 19.49
C LYS A 109 -11.80 -2.09 19.20
N TYR A 110 -11.72 -3.30 18.63
CA TYR A 110 -12.89 -4.02 18.12
C TYR A 110 -13.34 -5.22 18.97
N GLY A 111 -12.48 -5.73 19.85
CA GLY A 111 -12.76 -6.96 20.62
C GLY A 111 -12.69 -8.22 19.76
N VAL A 112 -13.23 -9.34 20.28
CA VAL A 112 -13.28 -10.64 19.59
C VAL A 112 -14.73 -11.18 19.55
N PRO A 113 -15.12 -11.96 18.53
CA PRO A 113 -14.33 -12.41 17.37
C PRO A 113 -14.05 -11.29 16.35
N LEU A 114 -12.86 -11.32 15.73
CA LEU A 114 -12.38 -10.29 14.81
C LEU A 114 -11.89 -10.90 13.49
N ARG A 115 -12.29 -10.28 12.38
CA ARG A 115 -11.68 -10.47 11.05
C ARG A 115 -11.19 -9.12 10.59
N ALA A 116 -9.88 -8.91 10.58
CA ALA A 116 -9.27 -7.65 10.22
C ALA A 116 -8.10 -7.87 9.27
N VAL A 117 -7.84 -6.89 8.41
CA VAL A 117 -6.67 -6.81 7.55
C VAL A 117 -6.05 -5.43 7.70
N MET A 118 -4.73 -5.40 7.86
CA MET A 118 -3.94 -4.20 8.05
C MET A 118 -2.92 -4.08 6.91
N PRO A 119 -3.30 -3.46 5.78
CA PRO A 119 -2.36 -3.16 4.71
C PRO A 119 -1.47 -1.98 5.09
N GLY A 120 -0.18 -2.04 4.74
CA GLY A 120 0.74 -0.98 5.12
C GLY A 120 2.13 -1.12 4.53
N LYS A 121 2.89 -0.03 4.64
CA LYS A 121 4.33 -0.02 4.37
C LYS A 121 5.07 -0.55 5.60
N VAL A 122 6.10 -1.33 5.38
CA VAL A 122 6.97 -1.85 6.42
C VAL A 122 8.42 -1.66 6.02
N TYR A 123 9.29 -1.72 7.01
CA TYR A 123 10.67 -1.30 6.88
C TYR A 123 11.61 -2.34 7.46
N ARG A 124 12.70 -2.65 6.76
CA ARG A 124 13.78 -3.51 7.25
C ARG A 124 15.11 -2.86 6.97
N TYR A 125 16.04 -2.96 7.90
CA TYR A 125 17.40 -2.47 7.70
C TYR A 125 18.19 -3.48 6.85
N GLU A 126 17.92 -3.48 5.54
CA GLU A 126 18.54 -4.39 4.58
C GLU A 126 19.15 -3.61 3.40
N ASN A 127 20.18 -4.19 2.78
CA ASN A 127 20.78 -3.66 1.57
C ASN A 127 19.87 -3.88 0.37
N MET A 128 19.68 -2.84 -0.44
CA MET A 128 18.84 -2.92 -1.64
C MET A 128 19.55 -3.67 -2.76
N ASP A 129 18.86 -4.62 -3.36
CA ASP A 129 19.29 -5.34 -4.57
C ASP A 129 18.08 -5.67 -5.46
N ALA A 130 18.24 -6.58 -6.42
CA ALA A 130 17.14 -6.95 -7.34
C ALA A 130 15.96 -7.66 -6.65
N THR A 131 16.14 -8.16 -5.43
CA THR A 131 15.18 -8.98 -4.66
C THR A 131 14.88 -8.43 -3.27
N HIS A 132 15.68 -7.49 -2.76
CA HIS A 132 15.52 -6.88 -1.44
C HIS A 132 15.33 -5.37 -1.54
N ASP A 133 14.41 -4.84 -0.74
CA ASP A 133 14.17 -3.42 -0.58
C ASP A 133 14.01 -3.09 0.92
N THR A 134 14.54 -1.95 1.33
CA THR A 134 14.42 -1.43 2.71
C THR A 134 12.97 -1.10 3.05
N MET A 135 12.15 -0.73 2.06
CA MET A 135 10.73 -0.42 2.24
C MET A 135 9.86 -1.20 1.27
N PHE A 136 8.90 -1.94 1.80
CA PHE A 136 7.96 -2.72 1.00
C PHE A 136 6.56 -2.71 1.61
N TYR A 137 5.60 -3.33 0.92
CA TYR A 137 4.20 -3.38 1.35
C TYR A 137 3.85 -4.77 1.85
N GLN A 138 3.13 -4.82 2.97
CA GLN A 138 2.52 -6.03 3.50
C GLN A 138 1.01 -5.84 3.66
N LEU A 139 0.31 -6.96 3.61
CA LEU A 139 -1.11 -7.09 3.91
C LEU A 139 -1.22 -8.32 4.81
N GLU A 140 -1.58 -8.08 6.07
CA GLU A 140 -1.71 -9.09 7.13
C GLU A 140 -3.08 -9.01 7.79
#